data_AF-A0A952NKZ3-F1
#
_entry.id   AF-A0A952NKZ3-F1
#
_cell.length_a   1.000
_cell.length_b   1.000
_cell.length_c   1.000
_cell.angle_alpha   90.00
_cell.angle_beta   90.00
_cell.angle_gamma   90.00
#
_symmetry.space_group_name_H-M   'P 1'
#
loop_
_entity.id
_entity.type
_entity.pdbx_description
1 polymer ?
#
loop_
_entity_poly.entity_id
_entity_poly.type
_entity_poly.pdbx_seq_one_letter_code
_entity_poly.pdbx_strand_id
1 'polypeptide(L)'
;MKAILFLALTFAAPLTFGADIEPIKPESACDRFLDSHGQELCFTATREVGDSYVVALCNDQFSNDEFMRCLDNAKLYTFDPKKLGTCKNDESSDEERVSCMSTVGIKRAVHSDTQRLPASAPEKKSKKSKAKAKKKVERL
;
A
#
# COMPACT_ATOMS: atom_id res chain seq x y z
N MET A 1 -54.81 37.32 -11.70
CA MET A 1 -54.73 36.16 -10.79
C MET A 1 -53.24 35.86 -10.60
N LYS A 2 -52.77 35.94 -9.36
CA LYS A 2 -51.34 35.95 -8.97
C LYS A 2 -50.93 34.61 -8.37
N ALA A 3 -49.65 34.31 -8.54
CA ALA A 3 -48.82 33.35 -7.82
C ALA A 3 -48.92 31.86 -8.25
N ILE A 4 -48.09 31.52 -9.23
CA ILE A 4 -47.52 30.19 -9.42
C ILE A 4 -46.56 29.97 -8.23
N LEU A 5 -46.94 29.07 -7.33
CA LEU A 5 -46.16 28.68 -6.16
C LEU A 5 -45.07 27.72 -6.62
N PHE A 6 -43.92 28.29 -6.95
CA PHE A 6 -42.65 27.56 -7.05
C PHE A 6 -42.18 27.13 -5.65
N LEU A 7 -41.32 26.11 -5.66
CA LEU A 7 -40.27 25.87 -4.68
C LEU A 7 -40.66 25.14 -3.38
N ALA A 8 -40.59 23.82 -3.44
CA ALA A 8 -39.96 23.03 -2.40
C ALA A 8 -39.33 21.77 -3.03
N LEU A 9 -38.24 21.94 -3.80
CA LEU A 9 -37.25 20.87 -3.93
C LEU A 9 -36.62 20.71 -2.54
N THR A 10 -37.19 19.84 -1.72
CA THR A 10 -36.46 19.23 -0.62
C THR A 10 -35.39 18.33 -1.23
N PHE A 11 -34.26 18.94 -1.59
CA PHE A 11 -33.00 18.22 -1.65
C PHE A 11 -32.76 17.67 -0.24
N ALA A 12 -33.20 16.45 -0.01
CA ALA A 12 -32.65 15.59 1.02
C ALA A 12 -31.18 15.38 0.62
N ALA A 13 -30.32 16.33 1.01
CA ALA A 13 -28.90 16.07 1.06
C ALA A 13 -28.74 14.83 1.94
N PRO A 14 -28.21 13.71 1.44
CA PRO A 14 -27.91 12.59 2.30
C PRO A 14 -26.91 13.14 3.32
N LEU A 15 -27.34 13.15 4.58
CA LEU A 15 -26.44 13.36 5.71
C LEU A 15 -25.38 12.26 5.55
N THR A 16 -24.21 12.62 5.02
CA THR A 16 -23.06 11.73 4.96
C THR A 16 -22.59 11.59 6.38
N PHE A 17 -23.25 10.72 7.13
CA PHE A 17 -22.68 10.07 8.30
C PHE A 17 -21.45 9.36 7.77
N GLY A 18 -20.29 10.04 7.86
CA GLY A 18 -19.03 9.34 7.71
C GLY A 18 -19.01 8.30 8.81
N ALA A 19 -19.07 7.03 8.44
CA ALA A 19 -18.83 5.96 9.38
C ALA A 19 -17.41 6.17 9.92
N ASP A 20 -17.32 6.59 11.18
CA ASP A 20 -16.03 6.74 11.84
C ASP A 20 -15.47 5.32 12.02
N ILE A 21 -14.34 5.05 11.38
CA ILE A 21 -13.62 3.79 11.59
C ILE A 21 -12.91 3.94 12.92
N GLU A 22 -13.42 3.26 13.95
CA GLU A 22 -12.69 3.17 15.20
C GLU A 22 -11.43 2.33 15.00
N PRO A 23 -10.24 2.86 15.36
CA PRO A 23 -9.00 2.11 15.23
C PRO A 23 -9.01 0.95 16.23
N ILE A 24 -8.64 -0.24 15.77
CA ILE A 24 -8.50 -1.41 16.64
C ILE A 24 -7.04 -1.76 16.87
N LYS A 25 -6.76 -2.52 17.94
CA LYS A 25 -5.43 -3.11 18.13
C LYS A 25 -5.22 -4.17 17.04
N PRO A 26 -4.16 -4.06 16.20
CA PRO A 26 -3.93 -5.00 15.12
C PRO A 26 -3.88 -6.47 15.59
N GLU A 27 -3.42 -6.69 16.82
CA GLU A 27 -3.35 -8.00 17.43
C GLU A 27 -4.72 -8.61 17.70
N SER A 28 -5.69 -7.82 18.16
CA SER A 28 -7.04 -8.30 18.48
C SER A 28 -7.83 -8.75 17.24
N ALA A 29 -7.47 -8.26 16.05
CA ALA A 29 -8.07 -8.75 14.80
C ALA A 29 -7.70 -10.21 14.50
N CYS A 30 -6.60 -10.71 15.07
CA CYS A 30 -6.12 -12.06 14.84
C CYS A 30 -6.79 -13.11 15.73
N ASP A 31 -7.55 -12.70 16.75
CA ASP A 31 -8.32 -13.62 17.61
C ASP A 31 -9.43 -14.37 16.83
N ARG A 32 -9.74 -13.93 15.59
CA ARG A 32 -10.66 -14.61 14.66
C ARG A 32 -10.12 -15.94 14.11
N PHE A 33 -8.82 -16.18 14.21
CA PHE A 33 -8.20 -17.44 13.77
C PHE A 33 -8.13 -18.41 14.96
N LEU A 34 -8.67 -19.62 14.79
CA LEU A 34 -8.71 -20.63 15.85
C LEU A 34 -7.41 -21.43 15.96
N ASP A 35 -6.64 -21.52 14.86
CA ASP A 35 -5.38 -22.23 14.81
C ASP A 35 -4.18 -21.28 15.01
N SER A 36 -3.13 -21.79 15.65
CA SER A 36 -1.95 -21.00 16.00
C SER A 36 -1.19 -20.51 14.78
N HIS A 37 -1.20 -21.27 13.69
CA HIS A 37 -0.54 -20.90 12.44
C HIS A 37 -1.25 -19.72 11.75
N GLY A 38 -2.58 -19.76 11.66
CA GLY A 38 -3.40 -18.67 11.15
C GLY A 38 -3.26 -17.39 11.97
N GLN A 39 -3.21 -17.50 13.30
CA GLN A 39 -2.92 -16.36 14.17
C GLN A 39 -1.55 -15.74 13.87
N GLU A 40 -0.49 -16.55 13.75
CA GLU A 40 0.87 -16.08 13.44
C GLU A 40 0.94 -15.36 12.08
N LEU A 41 0.29 -15.93 11.07
CA LEU A 41 0.18 -15.31 9.74
C LEU A 41 -0.57 -13.97 9.82
N CYS A 42 -1.67 -13.92 10.55
CA CYS A 42 -2.42 -12.69 10.78
C CYS A 42 -1.55 -11.64 11.48
N PHE A 43 -0.85 -11.98 12.57
CA PHE A 43 0.01 -11.03 13.29
C PHE A 43 1.10 -10.46 12.39
N THR A 44 1.66 -11.29 11.51
CA THR A 44 2.65 -10.85 10.53
C THR A 44 2.02 -9.87 9.54
N ALA A 45 0.87 -10.21 8.96
CA ALA A 45 0.18 -9.37 7.98
C ALA A 45 -0.29 -8.04 8.57
N THR A 46 -0.85 -8.03 9.77
CA THR A 46 -1.32 -6.81 10.43
C THR A 46 -0.17 -5.89 10.83
N ARG A 47 0.99 -6.44 11.23
CA ARG A 47 2.21 -5.66 11.46
C ARG A 47 2.77 -5.03 10.19
N GLU A 48 2.75 -5.73 9.07
CA GLU A 48 3.21 -5.20 7.78
C GLU A 48 2.33 -4.05 7.28
N VAL A 49 1.02 -4.13 7.52
CA VAL A 49 0.08 -3.05 7.22
C VAL A 49 0.34 -1.85 8.15
N GLY A 50 0.47 -2.09 9.46
CA GLY A 50 0.85 -1.12 10.48
C GLY A 50 -0.19 -0.02 10.78
N ASP A 51 -1.26 0.07 9.98
CA ASP A 51 -2.32 1.06 10.13
C ASP A 51 -3.55 0.43 10.81
N SER A 52 -3.83 0.86 12.04
CA SER A 52 -4.95 0.36 12.85
C SER A 52 -6.33 0.63 12.24
N TYR A 53 -6.48 1.68 11.42
CA TYR A 53 -7.74 1.99 10.74
C TYR A 53 -7.98 1.05 9.56
N VAL A 54 -6.92 0.71 8.84
CA VAL A 54 -6.98 -0.31 7.77
C VAL A 54 -7.31 -1.66 8.35
N VAL A 55 -6.65 -2.05 9.45
CA VAL A 55 -6.93 -3.32 10.11
C VAL A 55 -8.38 -3.35 10.62
N ALA A 56 -8.89 -2.25 11.17
CA ALA A 56 -10.29 -2.13 11.55
C ALA A 56 -11.25 -2.32 10.38
N LEU A 57 -11.00 -1.66 9.24
CA LEU A 57 -11.83 -1.82 8.04
C LEU A 57 -11.81 -3.27 7.51
N CYS A 58 -10.62 -3.89 7.46
CA CYS A 58 -10.50 -5.28 7.03
C CYS A 58 -11.13 -6.25 8.04
N ASN A 59 -11.16 -5.90 9.33
CA ASN A 59 -11.78 -6.75 10.35
C ASN A 59 -13.29 -6.91 10.17
N ASP A 60 -13.96 -5.95 9.52
CA ASP A 60 -15.39 -5.99 9.23
C ASP A 60 -15.77 -7.01 8.10
N GLN A 61 -14.79 -7.71 7.51
CA GLN A 61 -14.97 -8.73 6.48
C GLN A 61 -15.45 -10.07 7.09
N PHE A 62 -16.38 -10.75 6.41
CA PHE A 62 -17.07 -11.91 6.98
C PHE A 62 -16.19 -13.16 7.10
N SER A 63 -15.28 -13.39 6.15
CA SER A 63 -14.42 -14.58 6.14
C SER A 63 -12.96 -14.25 6.47
N ASN A 64 -12.25 -15.23 7.05
CA ASN A 64 -10.83 -15.09 7.35
C ASN A 64 -9.98 -14.92 6.08
N ASP A 65 -10.38 -15.54 4.97
CA ASP A 65 -9.70 -15.43 3.69
C ASP A 65 -9.84 -14.03 3.10
N GLU A 66 -11.05 -13.45 3.10
CA GLU A 66 -11.29 -12.08 2.64
C GLU A 66 -10.61 -11.05 3.56
N PHE A 67 -10.55 -11.30 4.86
CA PHE A 67 -9.75 -10.50 5.79
C PHE A 67 -8.27 -10.47 5.38
N MET A 68 -7.65 -11.64 5.17
CA MET A 68 -6.23 -11.70 4.78
C MET A 68 -5.99 -11.05 3.42
N ARG A 69 -6.88 -11.27 2.46
CA ARG A 69 -6.83 -10.64 1.15
C ARG A 69 -6.99 -9.12 1.22
N CYS A 70 -7.83 -8.61 2.12
CA CYS A 70 -7.95 -7.19 2.40
C CYS A 70 -6.62 -6.61 2.92
N LEU A 71 -6.01 -7.27 3.91
CA LEU A 71 -4.69 -6.85 4.44
C LEU A 71 -3.61 -6.85 3.36
N ASP A 72 -3.52 -7.92 2.57
CA ASP A 72 -2.53 -8.04 1.49
C ASP A 72 -2.69 -6.93 0.43
N ASN A 73 -3.92 -6.62 0.06
CA ASN A 73 -4.19 -5.49 -0.83
C ASN A 73 -3.76 -4.18 -0.19
N ALA A 74 -4.06 -3.98 1.10
CA ALA A 74 -3.76 -2.74 1.79
C ALA A 74 -2.26 -2.44 1.90
N LYS A 75 -1.39 -3.46 1.92
CA LYS A 75 0.08 -3.28 1.90
C LYS A 75 0.56 -2.43 0.71
N LEU A 76 -0.18 -2.46 -0.39
CA LEU A 76 0.15 -1.75 -1.63
C LEU A 76 -0.24 -0.28 -1.60
N TYR A 77 -0.95 0.20 -0.58
CA TYR A 77 -1.52 1.55 -0.54
C TYR A 77 -1.23 2.24 0.79
N THR A 78 -1.33 3.56 0.78
CA THR A 78 -1.38 4.40 1.99
C THR A 78 -2.75 5.05 2.03
N PHE A 79 -3.34 5.14 3.22
CA PHE A 79 -4.70 5.58 3.40
C PHE A 79 -4.76 6.83 4.27
N ASP A 80 -5.74 7.68 3.98
CA ASP A 80 -6.19 8.73 4.90
C ASP A 80 -7.40 8.17 5.66
N PRO A 81 -7.37 8.09 7.01
CA PRO A 81 -8.47 7.55 7.80
C PRO A 81 -9.84 8.17 7.46
N LYS A 82 -9.88 9.46 7.11
CA LYS A 82 -11.13 10.15 6.75
C LYS A 82 -11.72 9.62 5.45
N LYS A 83 -10.88 9.28 4.48
CA LYS A 83 -11.31 8.68 3.21
C LYS A 83 -11.57 7.21 3.35
N LEU A 84 -10.86 6.53 4.25
CA LEU A 84 -11.11 5.14 4.55
C LEU A 84 -12.51 4.94 5.16
N GLY A 85 -12.96 5.89 6.00
CA GLY A 85 -14.31 5.89 6.58
C GLY A 85 -15.45 5.86 5.57
N THR A 86 -15.25 6.35 4.33
CA THR A 86 -16.27 6.24 3.28
C THR A 86 -16.44 4.82 2.74
N CYS A 87 -15.47 3.94 2.99
CA CYS A 87 -15.52 2.53 2.61
C CYS A 87 -16.15 1.64 3.69
N LYS A 88 -16.40 2.18 4.89
CA LYS A 88 -17.15 1.49 5.93
C LYS A 88 -18.63 1.76 5.73
N ASN A 89 -19.30 0.88 5.00
CA ASN A 89 -20.76 0.87 4.86
C ASN A 89 -21.28 -0.52 5.27
N ASP A 90 -22.15 -0.56 6.27
CA ASP A 90 -22.70 -1.80 6.82
C ASP A 90 -23.55 -2.58 5.80
N GLU A 91 -24.00 -1.92 4.73
CA GLU A 91 -24.76 -2.55 3.64
C GLU A 91 -23.89 -3.02 2.46
N SER A 92 -22.59 -2.72 2.46
CA SER A 92 -21.69 -3.04 1.34
C SER A 92 -21.09 -4.44 1.43
N SER A 93 -20.94 -5.10 0.28
CA SER A 93 -20.30 -6.43 0.22
C SER A 93 -18.80 -6.35 0.53
N ASP A 94 -18.20 -7.49 0.86
CA ASP A 94 -16.76 -7.61 1.08
C ASP A 94 -15.96 -7.12 -0.14
N GLU A 95 -16.40 -7.47 -1.36
CA GLU A 95 -15.81 -7.02 -2.61
C GLU A 95 -15.94 -5.51 -2.83
N GLU A 96 -17.10 -4.93 -2.50
CA GLU A 96 -17.34 -3.49 -2.62
C GLU A 96 -16.43 -2.71 -1.66
N ARG A 97 -16.24 -3.21 -0.43
CA ARG A 97 -15.34 -2.61 0.55
C ARG A 97 -13.89 -2.64 0.09
N VAL A 98 -13.41 -3.78 -0.41
CA VAL A 98 -12.05 -3.91 -0.96
C VAL A 98 -11.86 -3.02 -2.20
N SER A 99 -12.87 -2.95 -3.07
CA SER A 99 -12.86 -2.08 -4.26
C SER A 99 -12.80 -0.60 -3.88
N CYS A 100 -13.61 -0.18 -2.91
CA CYS A 100 -13.59 1.19 -2.37
C CYS A 100 -12.21 1.51 -1.81
N MET A 101 -11.64 0.60 -1.01
CA MET A 101 -10.32 0.77 -0.43
C MET A 101 -9.27 1.00 -1.52
N SER A 102 -9.26 0.20 -2.59
CA SER A 102 -8.34 0.39 -3.72
C SER A 102 -8.47 1.73 -4.44
N THR A 103 -9.66 2.36 -4.37
CA THR A 103 -9.96 3.65 -5.00
C THR A 103 -9.49 4.82 -4.13
N VAL A 104 -9.64 4.73 -2.81
CA VAL A 104 -9.24 5.80 -1.88
C VAL A 104 -7.76 5.72 -1.49
N GLY A 105 -7.15 4.55 -1.65
CA GLY A 105 -5.75 4.30 -1.36
C GLY A 105 -4.80 4.98 -2.35
N ILE A 106 -3.76 5.63 -1.83
CA ILE A 106 -2.65 6.13 -2.65
C ILE A 106 -1.65 4.99 -2.78
N LYS A 107 -1.51 4.44 -3.99
CA LYS A 107 -0.60 3.31 -4.23
C LYS A 107 0.80 3.68 -3.76
N ARG A 108 1.34 2.92 -2.80
CA ARG A 108 2.71 3.06 -2.35
C ARG A 108 3.59 2.80 -3.56
N ALA A 109 4.53 3.71 -3.81
CA ALA A 109 5.65 3.38 -4.66
C ALA A 109 6.36 2.22 -3.95
N VAL A 110 6.10 0.99 -4.41
CA VAL A 110 6.98 -0.13 -4.10
C VAL A 110 8.34 0.40 -4.53
N HIS A 111 9.24 0.62 -3.57
CA HIS A 111 10.63 0.88 -3.90
C HIS A 111 11.05 -0.35 -4.69
N SER A 112 10.94 -0.24 -6.00
CA SER A 112 11.59 -1.16 -6.90
C SER A 112 13.05 -0.93 -6.53
N ASP A 113 13.61 -1.86 -5.77
CA ASP A 113 15.02 -2.19 -5.83
C ASP A 113 15.32 -2.53 -7.28
N THR A 114 15.30 -1.51 -8.13
CA THR A 114 16.04 -1.47 -9.35
C THR A 114 17.47 -1.49 -8.85
N GLN A 115 17.96 -2.70 -8.58
CA GLN A 115 19.36 -3.02 -8.67
C GLN A 115 19.79 -2.46 -10.02
N ARG A 116 20.35 -1.25 -10.01
CA ARG A 116 21.23 -0.79 -11.05
C ARG A 116 22.35 -1.81 -11.08
N LEU A 117 22.22 -2.82 -11.93
CA LEU A 117 23.33 -3.63 -12.35
C LEU A 117 24.43 -2.63 -12.75
N PRO A 118 25.62 -2.66 -12.12
CA PRO A 118 26.68 -1.76 -12.50
C PRO A 118 26.99 -2.01 -13.97
N ALA A 119 26.78 -0.99 -14.79
CA ALA A 119 27.17 -1.03 -16.19
C ALA A 119 28.67 -1.34 -16.25
N SER A 120 29.01 -2.54 -16.71
CA SER A 120 30.38 -2.94 -17.01
C SER A 120 30.97 -1.90 -17.96
N ALA A 121 31.86 -1.06 -17.44
CA ALA A 121 32.50 -0.02 -18.24
C ALA A 121 33.37 -0.68 -19.34
N PRO A 122 33.38 -0.16 -20.57
CA PRO A 122 34.23 -0.69 -21.63
C PRO A 122 35.70 -0.41 -21.33
N GLU A 123 36.54 -1.47 -21.33
CA GLU A 123 37.98 -1.38 -21.23
C GLU A 123 38.57 -0.46 -22.31
N LYS A 124 39.05 0.71 -21.90
CA LYS A 124 39.89 1.56 -22.76
C LYS A 124 41.28 0.93 -22.88
N LYS A 125 41.54 0.23 -23.98
CA LYS A 125 42.90 -0.18 -24.39
C LYS A 125 43.80 1.06 -24.54
N SER A 126 44.72 1.22 -23.59
CA SER A 126 45.75 2.25 -23.58
C SER A 126 46.75 2.05 -24.73
N LYS A 127 46.78 3.00 -25.67
CA LYS A 127 47.86 3.19 -26.65
C LYS A 127 48.84 4.25 -26.12
N LYS A 128 50.06 3.87 -25.75
CA LYS A 128 51.30 4.70 -25.70
C LYS A 128 52.39 3.87 -25.01
N SER A 129 53.67 3.90 -25.34
CA SER A 129 54.43 4.47 -26.44
C SER A 129 55.83 3.84 -26.40
N LYS A 130 56.52 3.88 -27.54
CA LYS A 130 57.93 3.52 -27.71
C LYS A 130 58.82 4.31 -26.74
N ALA A 131 59.79 3.64 -26.10
CA ALA A 131 60.95 4.29 -25.51
C ALA A 131 62.22 3.51 -25.86
N LYS A 132 63.01 4.13 -26.75
CA LYS A 132 64.41 3.85 -27.10
C LYS A 132 65.28 4.22 -25.89
N ALA A 133 66.20 3.36 -25.46
CA ALA A 133 67.37 3.78 -24.69
C ALA A 133 68.54 2.81 -24.90
N LYS A 134 69.53 3.27 -25.69
CA LYS A 134 70.90 2.76 -25.77
C LYS A 134 71.75 3.47 -24.69
N LYS A 135 72.54 2.74 -23.90
CA LYS A 135 73.89 3.11 -23.38
C LYS A 135 74.44 1.92 -22.57
N LYS A 136 75.43 1.15 -23.05
CA LYS A 136 76.90 1.37 -22.98
C LYS A 136 77.44 1.48 -21.55
N VAL A 137 78.10 0.43 -21.06
CA VAL A 137 79.32 0.34 -20.20
C VAL A 137 79.67 -1.17 -20.19
N GLU A 138 80.71 -1.72 -20.83
CA GLU A 138 82.18 -1.59 -20.70
C GLU A 138 82.78 -2.22 -19.41
N ARG A 139 83.54 -3.32 -19.62
CA ARG A 139 84.60 -3.94 -18.77
C ARG A 139 84.22 -4.55 -17.42
N LEU A 140 84.34 -5.88 -17.32
CA LEU A 140 85.55 -6.59 -16.84
C LEU A 140 85.43 -8.09 -17.19
#